data_AF-A0A537A0S0-F1
#
_entry.id   AF-A0A537A0S0-F1
#
_cell.length_a   1.000
_cell.length_b   1.000
_cell.length_c   1.000
_cell.angle_alpha   90.00
_cell.angle_beta   90.00
_cell.angle_gamma   90.00
#
_symmetry.space_group_name_H-M   'P 1'
#
loop_
_entity.id
_entity.type
_entity.pdbx_description
1 polymer ?
#
loop_
_entity_poly.entity_id
_entity_poly.type
_entity_poly.pdbx_seq_one_letter_code
_entity_poly.pdbx_strand_id
1 'polypeptide(L)'
;MGPQGRNSDALIGTSQNPGVWLRRAIVLGFDTEELAKVAYGGQALSINQIIAPGVAGHDPSIPPKSLYDPRAAQALLDRFGYSSRDPQGYRLTPDGHPLTLTLLTRPNQDMRAAETLLKKNMDAIGVRMQFRELSFQEMAKESNAGKYQLMYGLSWGEWPLGWVQLNQLNGKQPPTINRSRFKLADYDRLYEQYVRTADGEDQISLAIKMSAIALAYAPMAPAIVRLENIFTQPWLKGFYPSLFRTYRKYLDIDVAQRKRTQ
;
A
#
# COMPACT_ATOMS: atom_id res chain seq x y z
N MET A 1 -19.40 -7.86 26.49
CA MET A 1 -18.58 -8.60 25.52
C MET A 1 -18.85 -8.02 24.13
N GLY A 2 -18.00 -7.10 23.66
CA GLY A 2 -18.14 -6.54 22.30
C GLY A 2 -17.53 -7.50 21.26
N PRO A 3 -18.09 -7.60 20.04
CA PRO A 3 -17.55 -8.47 19.02
C PRO A 3 -16.15 -7.96 18.65
N GLN A 4 -15.13 -8.75 18.95
CA GLN A 4 -13.77 -8.50 18.50
C GLN A 4 -13.76 -8.59 16.97
N GLY A 5 -13.81 -7.45 16.30
CA GLY A 5 -13.55 -7.33 14.86
C GLY A 5 -12.08 -7.62 14.56
N ARG A 6 -11.63 -8.86 14.78
CA ARG A 6 -10.44 -9.39 14.14
C ARG A 6 -10.73 -9.40 12.64
N ASN A 7 -9.77 -8.98 11.82
CA ASN A 7 -9.66 -9.58 10.49
C ASN A 7 -9.36 -11.06 10.78
N SER A 8 -10.40 -11.87 10.91
CA SER A 8 -10.34 -13.24 11.41
C SER A 8 -10.10 -14.25 10.30
N ASP A 9 -9.71 -13.79 9.12
CA ASP A 9 -9.30 -14.71 8.07
C ASP A 9 -8.01 -15.40 8.50
N ALA A 10 -8.14 -16.69 8.81
CA ALA A 10 -7.05 -17.53 9.28
C ALA A 10 -5.90 -17.63 8.26
N LEU A 11 -6.17 -17.41 6.97
CA LEU A 11 -5.18 -17.53 5.89
C LEU A 11 -4.22 -16.34 5.86
N ILE A 12 -4.74 -15.11 5.98
CA ILE A 12 -3.90 -13.91 5.90
C ILE A 12 -3.46 -13.43 7.27
N GLY A 13 -4.31 -13.52 8.31
CA GLY A 13 -4.02 -13.10 9.69
C GLY A 13 -3.55 -11.64 9.86
N THR A 14 -3.45 -11.14 11.10
CA THR A 14 -2.96 -9.77 11.37
C THR A 14 -1.61 -9.76 12.11
N SER A 15 -1.34 -10.76 12.95
CA SER A 15 -0.11 -10.82 13.75
C SER A 15 0.34 -12.23 14.16
N GLN A 16 -0.33 -13.29 13.68
CA GLN A 16 0.06 -14.69 13.93
C GLN A 16 0.90 -15.28 12.80
N ASN A 17 1.71 -16.29 13.16
CA ASN A 17 2.88 -16.79 12.43
C ASN A 17 2.61 -17.21 10.96
N PRO A 18 1.60 -18.04 10.59
CA PRO A 18 1.46 -18.47 9.19
C PRO A 18 1.06 -17.33 8.25
N GLY A 19 0.15 -16.44 8.67
CA GLY A 19 -0.33 -15.34 7.84
C GLY A 19 0.74 -14.29 7.50
N VAL A 20 1.73 -14.08 8.39
CA VAL A 20 2.84 -13.15 8.14
C VAL A 20 3.67 -13.61 6.94
N TRP A 21 3.97 -14.91 6.82
CA TRP A 21 4.80 -15.43 5.74
C TRP A 21 4.11 -15.35 4.38
N LEU A 22 2.80 -15.64 4.35
CA LEU A 22 2.00 -15.46 3.14
C LEU A 22 1.99 -14.00 2.69
N ARG A 23 1.76 -13.04 3.60
CA ARG A 23 1.80 -11.60 3.25
C ARG A 23 3.17 -11.17 2.73
N ARG A 24 4.26 -11.61 3.37
CA ARG A 24 5.62 -11.33 2.91
C ARG A 24 5.89 -11.91 1.53
N ALA A 25 5.45 -13.13 1.27
CA ALA A 25 5.59 -13.75 -0.05
C ALA A 25 4.81 -12.98 -1.12
N ILE A 26 3.63 -12.46 -0.80
CA ILE A 26 2.86 -11.61 -1.71
C ILE A 26 3.60 -10.30 -2.01
N VAL A 27 4.21 -9.66 -1.00
CA VAL A 27 5.03 -8.44 -1.21
C VAL A 27 6.22 -8.74 -2.13
N LEU A 28 6.96 -9.83 -1.86
CA LEU A 28 8.09 -10.24 -2.69
C LEU A 28 7.65 -10.71 -4.08
N GLY A 29 6.43 -11.23 -4.22
CA GLY A 29 5.87 -11.64 -5.49
C GLY A 29 5.31 -10.49 -6.30
N PHE A 30 5.20 -9.26 -5.78
CA PHE A 30 4.57 -8.15 -6.48
C PHE A 30 5.59 -7.22 -7.13
N ASP A 31 5.68 -7.27 -8.46
CA ASP A 31 6.50 -6.36 -9.26
C ASP A 31 5.89 -4.95 -9.32
N THR A 32 6.30 -4.13 -8.35
CA THR A 32 5.86 -2.74 -8.25
C THR A 32 6.57 -1.81 -9.23
N GLU A 33 7.66 -2.24 -9.88
CA GLU A 33 8.35 -1.46 -10.90
C GLU A 33 7.66 -1.64 -12.26
N GLU A 34 7.30 -2.87 -12.61
CA GLU A 34 6.47 -3.14 -13.77
C GLU A 34 5.08 -2.50 -13.60
N LEU A 35 4.52 -2.52 -12.38
CA LEU A 35 3.27 -1.82 -12.08
C LEU A 35 3.33 -0.34 -12.47
N ALA A 36 4.41 0.35 -12.08
CA ALA A 36 4.61 1.75 -12.41
C ALA A 36 4.63 1.98 -13.93
N LYS A 37 5.22 1.06 -14.70
CA LYS A 37 5.28 1.12 -16.16
C LYS A 37 3.92 0.86 -16.80
N VAL A 38 3.28 -0.27 -16.49
CA VAL A 38 2.11 -0.76 -17.23
C VAL A 38 0.79 -0.13 -16.78
N ALA A 39 0.64 0.16 -15.47
CA ALA A 39 -0.60 0.73 -14.94
C ALA A 39 -0.55 2.26 -14.87
N TYR A 40 0.65 2.84 -14.74
CA TYR A 40 0.85 4.27 -14.53
C TYR A 40 1.68 4.96 -15.62
N GLY A 41 2.06 4.26 -16.71
CA GLY A 41 2.78 4.85 -17.83
C GLY A 41 4.14 5.45 -17.46
N GLY A 42 4.81 4.89 -16.45
CA GLY A 42 6.04 5.42 -15.88
C GLY A 42 5.84 6.64 -14.95
N GLN A 43 4.61 7.07 -14.71
CA GLN A 43 4.28 8.19 -13.81
C GLN A 43 4.07 7.74 -12.36
N ALA A 44 4.92 6.82 -11.92
CA ALA A 44 4.96 6.35 -10.54
C ALA A 44 6.37 5.86 -10.20
N LEU A 45 6.72 5.95 -8.93
CA LEU A 45 7.97 5.45 -8.37
C LEU A 45 7.65 4.31 -7.41
N SER A 46 8.30 3.15 -7.60
CA SER A 46 8.22 2.03 -6.65
C SER A 46 8.89 2.40 -5.34
N ILE A 47 8.26 2.05 -4.23
CA ILE A 47 8.77 2.33 -2.89
C ILE A 47 9.00 1.05 -2.11
N ASN A 48 9.96 1.10 -1.19
CA ASN A 48 10.32 0.03 -0.26
C ASN A 48 10.26 0.47 1.21
N GLN A 49 9.77 1.69 1.47
CA GLN A 49 9.55 2.26 2.79
C GLN A 49 8.08 2.65 2.92
N ILE A 50 7.54 2.63 4.13
CA ILE A 50 6.17 3.10 4.39
C ILE A 50 6.08 4.61 4.17
N ILE A 51 7.13 5.33 4.57
CA ILE A 51 7.22 6.78 4.39
C ILE A 51 7.74 7.09 2.98
N ALA A 52 6.95 7.86 2.23
CA ALA A 52 7.29 8.28 0.88
C ALA A 52 8.53 9.20 0.85
N PRO A 53 9.31 9.20 -0.25
CA PRO A 53 10.36 10.18 -0.46
C PRO A 53 9.85 11.63 -0.33
N GLY A 54 10.64 12.49 0.31
CA GLY A 54 10.27 13.90 0.54
C GLY A 54 9.35 14.14 1.75
N VAL A 55 8.98 13.10 2.50
CA VAL A 55 8.21 13.21 3.74
C VAL A 55 9.12 12.97 4.95
N ALA A 56 8.95 13.78 6.01
CA ALA A 56 9.71 13.63 7.25
C ALA A 56 9.60 12.20 7.80
N GLY A 57 10.74 11.62 8.17
CA GLY A 57 10.86 10.22 8.61
C GLY A 57 11.26 9.23 7.51
N HIS A 58 11.29 9.65 6.24
CA HIS A 58 11.89 8.85 5.17
C HIS A 58 13.41 8.75 5.35
N ASP A 59 13.98 7.57 5.11
CA ASP A 59 15.43 7.38 5.06
C ASP A 59 15.93 7.61 3.62
N PRO A 60 16.61 8.74 3.33
CA PRO A 60 17.09 9.03 1.98
C PRO A 60 18.28 8.16 1.56
N SER A 61 18.93 7.44 2.49
CA SER A 61 20.05 6.54 2.16
C SER A 61 19.60 5.25 1.50
N ILE A 62 18.32 4.89 1.64
CA ILE A 62 17.72 3.71 1.04
C ILE A 62 17.02 4.11 -0.26
N PRO A 63 17.56 3.77 -1.44
CA PRO A 63 16.95 4.15 -2.70
C PRO A 63 15.57 3.46 -2.86
N PRO A 64 14.56 4.20 -3.36
CA PRO A 64 13.27 3.62 -3.71
C PRO A 64 13.43 2.55 -4.79
N LYS A 65 12.88 1.36 -4.55
CA LYS A 65 12.90 0.25 -5.51
C LYS A 65 11.77 -0.72 -5.24
N SER A 66 11.50 -1.60 -6.20
CA SER A 66 10.66 -2.76 -5.95
C SER A 66 11.34 -3.76 -5.00
N LEU A 67 10.53 -4.43 -4.18
CA LEU A 67 10.95 -5.58 -3.36
C LEU A 67 10.77 -6.92 -4.11
N TYR A 68 10.45 -6.86 -5.41
CA TYR A 68 10.13 -8.02 -6.22
C TYR A 68 11.30 -9.01 -6.28
N ASP A 69 11.05 -10.19 -5.72
CA ASP A 69 11.90 -11.37 -5.80
C ASP A 69 11.00 -12.61 -5.76
N PRO A 70 10.48 -13.06 -6.93
CA PRO A 70 9.58 -14.20 -6.99
C PRO A 70 10.24 -15.51 -6.56
N ARG A 71 11.58 -15.62 -6.65
CA ARG A 71 12.30 -16.82 -6.18
C ARG A 71 12.32 -16.85 -4.65
N ALA A 72 12.62 -15.72 -4.00
CA ALA A 72 12.54 -15.63 -2.55
C ALA A 72 11.10 -15.81 -2.05
N ALA A 73 10.09 -15.30 -2.77
CA ALA A 73 8.69 -15.54 -2.46
C ALA A 73 8.33 -17.03 -2.49
N GLN A 74 8.73 -17.76 -3.53
CA GLN A 74 8.53 -19.21 -3.62
C GLN A 74 9.21 -19.96 -2.48
N ALA A 75 10.49 -19.68 -2.23
CA ALA A 75 11.25 -20.32 -1.14
C ALA A 75 10.63 -20.04 0.23
N LEU A 76 10.09 -18.83 0.45
CA LEU A 76 9.39 -18.47 1.68
C LEU A 76 8.11 -19.29 1.84
N LEU A 77 7.32 -19.41 0.78
CA LEU A 77 6.08 -20.22 0.78
C LEU A 77 6.37 -21.69 1.04
N ASP A 78 7.40 -22.25 0.40
CA ASP A 78 7.81 -23.65 0.58
C ASP A 78 8.23 -23.92 2.04
N ARG A 79 9.05 -23.03 2.61
CA ARG A 79 9.54 -23.14 3.99
C ARG A 79 8.42 -23.12 5.03
N PHE A 80 7.32 -22.42 4.77
CA PHE A 80 6.23 -22.21 5.73
C PHE A 80 4.96 -23.00 5.40
N GLY A 81 5.10 -24.12 4.67
CA GLY A 81 4.05 -25.14 4.54
C GLY A 81 3.10 -24.96 3.36
N TYR A 82 3.41 -24.08 2.41
CA TYR A 82 2.61 -23.87 1.19
C TYR A 82 3.19 -24.61 -0.03
N SER A 83 3.99 -25.66 0.18
CA SER A 83 4.73 -26.37 -0.89
C SER A 83 3.83 -27.24 -1.77
N SER A 84 2.75 -27.81 -1.21
CA SER A 84 1.80 -28.65 -1.93
C SER A 84 1.03 -27.85 -2.97
N ARG A 85 0.66 -28.51 -4.08
CA ARG A 85 -0.06 -27.87 -5.20
C ARG A 85 -1.24 -28.71 -5.66
N ASP A 86 -2.25 -28.05 -6.20
CA ASP A 86 -3.36 -28.67 -6.92
C ASP A 86 -2.95 -29.07 -8.36
N PRO A 87 -3.80 -29.81 -9.10
CA PRO A 87 -3.49 -30.22 -10.47
C PRO A 87 -3.34 -29.05 -11.47
N GLN A 88 -3.79 -27.84 -11.11
CA GLN A 88 -3.63 -26.64 -11.93
C GLN A 88 -2.33 -25.89 -11.60
N GLY A 89 -1.52 -26.40 -10.66
CA GLY A 89 -0.24 -25.84 -10.27
C GLY A 89 -0.32 -24.75 -9.20
N TYR A 90 -1.50 -24.46 -8.65
CA TYR A 90 -1.65 -23.50 -7.55
C TYR A 90 -1.38 -24.16 -6.20
N ARG A 91 -0.82 -23.40 -5.27
CA ARG A 91 -0.48 -23.87 -3.94
C ARG A 91 -1.72 -24.21 -3.13
N LEU A 92 -1.56 -25.16 -2.23
CA LEU A 92 -2.50 -25.45 -1.17
C LEU A 92 -2.06 -24.72 0.10
N THR A 93 -3.02 -24.48 0.98
CA THR A 93 -2.78 -24.05 2.35
C THR A 93 -2.12 -25.19 3.15
N PRO A 94 -1.48 -24.93 4.30
CA PRO A 94 -0.82 -25.97 5.10
C PRO A 94 -1.75 -27.10 5.57
N ASP A 95 -3.05 -26.82 5.67
CA ASP A 95 -4.14 -27.77 5.96
C ASP A 95 -4.71 -28.46 4.70
N GLY A 96 -4.14 -28.20 3.52
CA GLY A 96 -4.44 -28.93 2.27
C GLY A 96 -5.61 -28.38 1.44
N HIS A 97 -6.15 -27.22 1.78
CA HIS A 97 -7.21 -26.58 1.00
C HIS A 97 -6.63 -25.69 -0.12
N PRO A 98 -7.40 -25.40 -1.19
CA PRO A 98 -6.94 -24.48 -2.23
C PRO A 98 -6.59 -23.09 -1.69
N LEU A 99 -5.35 -22.62 -1.91
CA LEU A 99 -4.96 -21.24 -1.54
C LEU A 99 -5.49 -20.26 -2.58
N THR A 100 -6.67 -19.70 -2.31
CA THR A 100 -7.29 -18.65 -3.13
C THR A 100 -7.48 -17.39 -2.31
N LEU A 101 -6.94 -16.27 -2.81
CA LEU A 101 -7.04 -14.96 -2.16
C LEU A 101 -7.87 -14.00 -2.99
N THR A 102 -8.80 -13.32 -2.34
CA THR A 102 -9.62 -12.26 -2.94
C THR A 102 -8.99 -10.89 -2.68
N LEU A 103 -8.70 -10.16 -3.75
CA LEU A 103 -8.29 -8.77 -3.72
C LEU A 103 -9.46 -7.85 -4.05
N LEU A 104 -9.79 -6.94 -3.14
CA LEU A 104 -10.70 -5.84 -3.45
C LEU A 104 -9.98 -4.79 -4.29
N THR A 105 -10.62 -4.37 -5.39
CA THR A 105 -10.11 -3.37 -6.36
C THR A 105 -11.22 -2.37 -6.73
N ARG A 106 -10.94 -1.50 -7.70
CA ARG A 106 -11.91 -0.49 -8.20
C ARG A 106 -12.08 -0.60 -9.72
N PRO A 107 -13.24 -0.23 -10.28
CA PRO A 107 -13.53 -0.33 -11.71
C PRO A 107 -12.90 0.85 -12.50
N ASN A 108 -11.58 0.99 -12.45
CA ASN A 108 -10.83 2.02 -13.16
C ASN A 108 -9.76 1.38 -14.07
N GLN A 109 -9.39 2.05 -15.17
CA GLN A 109 -8.47 1.49 -16.17
C GLN A 109 -7.08 1.15 -15.61
N ASP A 110 -6.53 2.02 -14.75
CA ASP A 110 -5.25 1.77 -14.06
C ASP A 110 -5.33 0.51 -13.19
N MET A 111 -6.47 0.28 -12.53
CA MET A 111 -6.69 -0.93 -11.74
C MET A 111 -6.77 -2.19 -12.60
N ARG A 112 -7.32 -2.14 -13.81
CA ARG A 112 -7.35 -3.31 -14.72
C ARG A 112 -5.97 -3.76 -15.15
N ALA A 113 -5.09 -2.81 -15.47
CA ALA A 113 -3.70 -3.10 -15.74
C ALA A 113 -3.00 -3.69 -14.50
N ALA A 114 -3.26 -3.13 -13.32
CA ALA A 114 -2.73 -3.65 -12.05
C ALA A 114 -3.23 -5.08 -11.74
N GLU A 115 -4.51 -5.38 -11.94
CA GLU A 115 -5.11 -6.72 -11.77
C GLU A 115 -4.44 -7.76 -12.67
N THR A 116 -4.24 -7.41 -13.95
CA THR A 116 -3.57 -8.30 -14.92
C THR A 116 -2.13 -8.62 -14.48
N LEU A 117 -1.38 -7.60 -14.05
CA LEU A 117 -0.02 -7.78 -13.55
C LEU A 117 0.00 -8.57 -12.24
N LEU A 118 -0.85 -8.23 -11.27
CA LEU A 118 -0.96 -8.94 -9.99
C LEU A 118 -1.30 -10.41 -10.19
N LYS A 119 -2.22 -10.72 -11.12
CA LYS A 119 -2.53 -12.09 -11.49
C LYS A 119 -1.29 -12.83 -12.02
N LYS A 120 -0.63 -12.27 -13.03
CA LYS A 120 0.59 -12.84 -13.62
C LYS A 120 1.65 -13.11 -12.54
N ASN A 121 1.84 -12.14 -11.65
CA ASN A 121 2.82 -12.17 -10.57
C ASN A 121 2.50 -13.23 -9.50
N MET A 122 1.24 -13.31 -9.06
CA MET A 122 0.82 -14.31 -8.08
C MET A 122 0.79 -15.72 -8.67
N ASP A 123 0.37 -15.88 -9.93
CA ASP A 123 0.45 -17.15 -10.65
C ASP A 123 1.90 -17.66 -10.71
N ALA A 124 2.87 -16.77 -10.96
CA ALA A 124 4.30 -17.12 -10.99
C ALA A 124 4.83 -17.68 -9.66
N ILE A 125 4.23 -17.30 -8.52
CA ILE A 125 4.55 -17.88 -7.21
C ILE A 125 3.56 -18.97 -6.78
N GLY A 126 2.58 -19.32 -7.62
CA GLY A 126 1.58 -20.35 -7.38
C GLY A 126 0.43 -19.92 -6.46
N VAL A 127 0.20 -18.63 -6.23
CA VAL A 127 -0.92 -18.13 -5.42
C VAL A 127 -2.08 -17.78 -6.34
N ARG A 128 -3.26 -18.36 -6.09
CA ARG A 128 -4.45 -18.07 -6.90
C ARG A 128 -5.10 -16.79 -6.42
N MET A 129 -5.23 -15.79 -7.30
CA MET A 129 -5.96 -14.55 -7.00
C MET A 129 -7.34 -14.51 -7.67
N GLN A 130 -8.30 -13.96 -6.94
CA GLN A 130 -9.60 -13.51 -7.44
C GLN A 130 -9.71 -12.00 -7.19
N PHE A 131 -10.36 -11.28 -8.11
CA PHE A 131 -10.58 -9.84 -7.98
C PHE A 131 -12.05 -9.55 -7.76
N ARG A 132 -12.35 -8.65 -6.82
CA ARG A 132 -13.70 -8.14 -6.59
C ARG A 132 -13.67 -6.62 -6.65
N GLU A 133 -14.17 -6.08 -7.75
CA GLU A 133 -14.29 -4.64 -7.93
C GLU A 133 -15.48 -4.10 -7.17
N LEU A 134 -15.25 -2.97 -6.52
CA LEU A 134 -16.26 -2.25 -5.77
C LEU A 134 -16.16 -0.75 -6.09
N SER A 135 -17.27 -0.03 -5.96
CA SER A 135 -17.19 1.43 -5.89
C SER A 135 -16.37 1.86 -4.68
N PHE A 136 -15.86 3.10 -4.68
CA PHE A 136 -15.11 3.64 -3.55
C PHE A 136 -15.88 3.52 -2.22
N GLN A 137 -17.17 3.82 -2.23
CA GLN A 137 -18.01 3.82 -1.03
C GLN A 137 -18.22 2.40 -0.48
N GLU A 138 -18.47 1.43 -1.36
CA GLU A 138 -18.61 0.03 -0.97
C GLU A 138 -17.29 -0.55 -0.45
N MET A 139 -16.18 -0.25 -1.13
CA MET A 139 -14.85 -0.67 -0.70
C MET A 139 -14.49 -0.09 0.67
N ALA A 140 -14.79 1.19 0.91
CA ALA A 140 -14.59 1.81 2.22
C ALA A 140 -15.46 1.15 3.31
N LYS A 141 -16.73 0.85 3.00
CA LYS A 141 -17.65 0.16 3.92
C LYS A 141 -17.13 -1.24 4.28
N GLU A 142 -16.76 -2.04 3.30
CA GLU A 142 -16.23 -3.39 3.49
C GLU A 142 -14.90 -3.37 4.25
N SER A 143 -14.03 -2.41 3.95
CA SER A 143 -12.78 -2.22 4.66
C SER A 143 -12.98 -1.88 6.14
N ASN A 144 -13.86 -0.93 6.44
CA ASN A 144 -14.20 -0.54 7.80
C ASN A 144 -14.82 -1.72 8.58
N ALA A 145 -15.65 -2.52 7.92
CA ALA A 145 -16.25 -3.73 8.47
C ALA A 145 -15.27 -4.91 8.60
N GLY A 146 -14.13 -4.89 7.90
CA GLY A 146 -13.14 -5.97 7.93
C GLY A 146 -13.52 -7.16 7.06
N LYS A 147 -14.28 -6.90 6.01
CA LYS A 147 -14.78 -7.90 5.07
C LYS A 147 -13.88 -7.98 3.83
N TYR A 148 -12.59 -8.19 4.05
CA TYR A 148 -11.62 -8.30 2.96
C TYR A 148 -10.36 -9.04 3.38
N GLN A 149 -9.75 -9.75 2.43
CA GLN A 149 -8.47 -10.42 2.58
C GLN A 149 -7.32 -9.49 2.18
N LEU A 150 -7.36 -9.04 0.93
CA LEU A 150 -6.42 -8.06 0.38
C LEU A 150 -7.19 -6.88 -0.20
N MET A 151 -6.53 -5.74 -0.31
CA MET A 151 -7.14 -4.53 -0.88
C MET A 151 -6.10 -3.69 -1.61
N TYR A 152 -6.42 -3.24 -2.83
CA TYR A 152 -5.61 -2.31 -3.60
C TYR A 152 -6.48 -1.21 -4.23
N GLY A 153 -6.03 0.05 -4.17
CA GLY A 153 -6.75 1.18 -4.78
C GLY A 153 -7.45 2.14 -3.82
N LEU A 154 -7.46 1.88 -2.50
CA LEU A 154 -7.76 2.92 -1.51
C LEU A 154 -6.48 3.56 -0.97
N SER A 155 -5.97 4.56 -1.69
CA SER A 155 -4.91 5.42 -1.16
C SER A 155 -5.37 6.18 0.08
N TRP A 156 -4.42 6.49 0.96
CA TRP A 156 -4.66 7.13 2.25
C TRP A 156 -4.57 8.65 2.23
N GLY A 157 -4.46 9.23 1.03
CA GLY A 157 -4.31 10.65 0.80
C GLY A 157 -2.85 11.09 0.79
N GLU A 158 -2.60 12.26 0.21
CA GLU A 158 -1.28 12.90 0.12
C GLU A 158 -1.09 13.78 1.34
N TRP A 159 -0.64 13.18 2.45
CA TRP A 159 -0.32 13.92 3.66
C TRP A 159 1.19 14.18 3.71
N PRO A 160 1.63 15.44 3.86
CA PRO A 160 3.06 15.79 3.93
C PRO A 160 3.73 15.32 5.23
N LEU A 161 3.00 14.64 6.11
CA LEU A 161 3.43 14.32 7.46
C LEU A 161 3.59 12.81 7.64
N GLY A 162 4.81 12.36 7.91
CA GLY A 162 5.15 10.94 8.07
C GLY A 162 4.37 10.27 9.19
N TRP A 163 4.02 11.00 10.25
CA TRP A 163 3.21 10.46 11.35
C TRP A 163 1.86 9.94 10.88
N VAL A 164 1.21 10.59 9.89
CA VAL A 164 -0.08 10.14 9.36
C VAL A 164 0.06 8.78 8.69
N GLN A 165 1.16 8.57 7.96
CA GLN A 165 1.46 7.32 7.27
C GLN A 165 1.79 6.20 8.26
N LEU A 166 2.57 6.51 9.30
CA LEU A 166 2.89 5.57 10.38
C LEU A 166 1.67 5.22 11.27
N ASN A 167 0.74 6.16 11.44
CA ASN A 167 -0.46 5.97 12.28
C ASN A 167 -1.39 4.88 11.74
N GLN A 168 -1.29 4.57 10.44
CA GLN A 168 -2.10 3.53 9.78
C GLN A 168 -1.84 2.11 10.31
N LEU A 169 -0.72 1.92 11.01
CA LEU A 169 -0.35 0.64 11.61
C LEU A 169 -0.38 0.70 13.14
N ASN A 170 -0.77 1.82 13.74
CA ASN A 170 -0.93 1.95 15.18
C ASN A 170 -2.17 1.14 15.63
N GLY A 171 -1.97 0.20 16.54
CA GLY A 171 -2.99 -0.70 17.07
C GLY A 171 -4.06 -0.02 17.93
N LYS A 172 -3.86 1.24 18.32
CA LYS A 172 -4.87 2.06 19.03
C LYS A 172 -5.85 2.75 18.10
N GLN A 173 -5.57 2.77 16.80
CA GLN A 173 -6.42 3.45 15.82
C GLN A 173 -7.65 2.63 15.44
N PRO A 174 -8.79 3.27 15.16
CA PRO A 174 -9.98 2.58 14.65
C PRO A 174 -9.73 1.98 13.26
N PRO A 175 -10.55 1.01 12.82
CA PRO A 175 -10.43 0.39 11.50
C PRO A 175 -10.51 1.34 10.30
N THR A 176 -11.05 2.55 10.49
CA THR A 176 -11.10 3.61 9.48
C THR A 176 -9.72 4.19 9.16
N ILE A 177 -8.78 4.11 10.11
CA ILE A 177 -7.39 4.56 10.02
C ILE A 177 -6.47 3.33 9.87
N ASN A 178 -6.52 2.40 10.84
CA ASN A 178 -5.79 1.14 10.76
C ASN A 178 -6.65 0.04 10.11
N ARG A 179 -6.79 0.13 8.78
CA ARG A 179 -7.58 -0.85 8.02
C ARG A 179 -7.00 -2.26 8.15
N SER A 180 -5.68 -2.40 8.24
CA SER A 180 -5.01 -3.70 8.39
C SER A 180 -5.34 -4.41 9.71
N ARG A 181 -5.85 -3.66 10.71
CA ARG A 181 -6.05 -4.12 12.09
C ARG A 181 -4.76 -4.69 12.69
N PHE A 182 -3.62 -4.18 12.22
CA PHE A 182 -2.31 -4.56 12.74
C PHE A 182 -2.20 -4.08 14.19
N LYS A 183 -1.67 -4.95 15.04
CA LYS A 183 -1.46 -4.64 16.46
C LYS A 183 -0.19 -5.34 16.91
N LEU A 184 0.79 -4.53 17.30
CA LEU A 184 2.05 -5.00 17.84
C LEU A 184 2.52 -3.99 18.90
N ALA A 185 2.71 -4.47 20.13
CA ALA A 185 3.05 -3.60 21.26
C ALA A 185 4.31 -2.76 21.02
N ASP A 186 5.33 -3.34 20.38
CA ASP A 186 6.55 -2.62 20.02
C ASP A 186 6.32 -1.51 18.99
N TYR A 187 5.46 -1.75 18.00
CA TYR A 187 5.11 -0.72 17.03
C TYR A 187 4.35 0.44 17.71
N ASP A 188 3.37 0.10 18.56
CA ASP A 188 2.55 1.09 19.28
C ASP A 188 3.43 1.96 20.20
N ARG A 189 4.39 1.34 20.91
CA ARG A 189 5.36 2.05 21.76
C ARG A 189 6.27 2.98 20.96
N LEU A 190 6.77 2.54 19.80
CA LEU A 190 7.58 3.39 18.92
C LEU A 190 6.77 4.56 18.36
N TYR A 191 5.51 4.33 17.98
CA TYR A 191 4.63 5.40 17.51
C TYR A 191 4.42 6.48 18.58
N GLU A 192 4.20 6.08 19.84
CA GLU A 192 4.05 7.02 20.96
C GLU A 192 5.31 7.85 21.24
N GLN A 193 6.49 7.24 21.10
CA GLN A 193 7.75 7.95 21.19
C GLN A 193 7.92 8.91 20.01
N TYR A 194 7.61 8.46 18.80
CA TYR A 194 7.74 9.25 17.57
C TYR A 194 6.98 10.57 17.67
N VAL A 195 5.70 10.53 18.05
CA VAL A 195 4.83 11.73 18.10
C VAL A 195 5.17 12.70 19.24
N ARG A 196 6.04 12.30 20.19
CA ARG A 196 6.54 13.15 21.29
C ARG A 196 7.96 13.65 21.05
N THR A 197 8.62 13.17 19.99
CA THR A 197 9.99 13.53 19.65
C THR A 197 9.96 14.70 18.67
N ALA A 198 10.76 15.74 18.93
CA ALA A 198 10.89 16.86 18.00
C ALA A 198 11.49 16.40 16.67
N ASP A 199 11.18 17.12 15.58
CA ASP A 199 11.68 16.81 14.25
C ASP A 199 13.22 16.83 14.25
N GLY A 200 13.84 15.79 13.67
CA GLY A 200 15.29 15.60 13.66
C GLY A 200 15.71 14.15 13.51
N GLU A 201 17.01 13.88 13.68
CA GLU A 201 17.60 12.54 13.48
C GLU A 201 16.98 11.46 14.38
N ASP A 202 16.67 11.80 15.63
CA ASP A 202 16.04 10.88 16.58
C ASP A 202 14.63 10.47 16.14
N GLN A 203 13.83 11.43 15.66
CA GLN A 203 12.49 11.16 15.15
C GLN A 203 12.56 10.30 13.87
N ILE A 204 13.52 10.58 12.98
CA ILE A 204 13.78 9.79 11.77
C ILE A 204 14.18 8.34 12.14
N SER A 205 15.05 8.16 13.12
CA SER A 205 15.47 6.84 13.60
C SER A 205 14.28 6.00 14.11
N LEU A 206 13.31 6.64 14.78
CA LEU A 206 12.07 5.98 15.20
C LEU A 206 11.22 5.56 13.99
N ALA A 207 11.04 6.45 13.01
CA ALA A 207 10.34 6.14 11.77
C ALA A 207 10.97 4.97 10.97
N ILE A 208 12.31 4.91 10.91
CA ILE A 208 13.05 3.83 10.27
C ILE A 208 12.75 2.49 10.94
N LYS A 209 12.82 2.45 12.28
CA LYS A 209 12.51 1.24 13.07
C LYS A 209 11.07 0.77 12.84
N MET A 210 10.12 1.70 12.78
CA MET A 210 8.72 1.40 12.50
C MET A 210 8.50 0.88 11.08
N SER A 211 9.16 1.49 10.09
CA SER A 211 9.14 1.01 8.71
C SER A 211 9.72 -0.40 8.60
N ALA A 212 10.81 -0.70 9.31
CA ALA A 212 11.38 -2.04 9.35
C ALA A 212 10.41 -3.08 9.93
N ILE A 213 9.69 -2.76 11.01
CA ILE A 213 8.63 -3.62 11.56
C ILE A 213 7.51 -3.82 10.53
N ALA A 214 7.07 -2.75 9.87
CA ALA A 214 6.02 -2.84 8.86
C ALA A 214 6.44 -3.75 7.69
N LEU A 215 7.67 -3.66 7.22
CA LEU A 215 8.20 -4.57 6.19
C LEU A 215 8.30 -6.02 6.69
N ALA A 216 8.72 -6.22 7.93
CA ALA A 216 8.90 -7.55 8.51
C ALA A 216 7.57 -8.30 8.73
N TYR A 217 6.52 -7.59 9.14
CA TYR A 217 5.19 -8.18 9.35
C TYR A 217 4.28 -8.06 8.12
N ALA A 218 4.63 -7.22 7.15
CA ALA A 218 3.87 -6.97 5.93
C ALA A 218 2.34 -6.79 6.14
N PRO A 219 1.85 -6.00 7.13
CA PRO A 219 0.41 -5.70 7.23
C PRO A 219 -0.08 -4.80 6.09
N MET A 220 0.85 -4.12 5.42
CA MET A 220 0.67 -3.30 4.23
C MET A 220 1.89 -3.50 3.32
N ALA A 221 1.67 -3.57 2.01
CA ALA A 221 2.73 -3.60 1.01
C ALA A 221 3.06 -2.16 0.58
N PRO A 222 4.31 -1.69 0.72
CA PRO A 222 4.76 -0.50 0.01
C PRO A 222 4.70 -0.82 -1.49
N ALA A 223 3.92 -0.05 -2.24
CA ALA A 223 3.71 -0.31 -3.66
C ALA A 223 4.39 0.78 -4.49
N ILE A 224 3.74 1.93 -4.61
CA ILE A 224 4.19 3.05 -5.43
C ILE A 224 3.80 4.38 -4.79
N VAL A 225 4.52 5.43 -5.15
CA VAL A 225 4.05 6.82 -5.10
C VAL A 225 3.80 7.30 -6.53
N ARG A 226 2.68 7.98 -6.76
CA ARG A 226 2.35 8.49 -8.09
C ARG A 226 3.01 9.85 -8.30
N LEU A 227 3.52 10.07 -9.51
CA LEU A 227 3.99 11.37 -9.93
C LEU A 227 2.81 12.16 -10.47
N GLU A 228 2.54 13.34 -9.89
CA GLU A 228 1.53 14.24 -10.40
C GLU A 228 2.17 15.24 -11.38
N ASN A 229 1.71 15.19 -12.63
CA ASN A 229 2.07 16.19 -13.63
C ASN A 229 0.93 17.19 -13.77
N ILE A 230 1.23 18.46 -13.61
CA ILE A 230 0.25 19.53 -13.77
C ILE A 230 0.68 20.39 -14.96
N PHE A 231 -0.17 20.40 -15.99
CA PHE A 231 -0.01 21.26 -17.15
C PHE A 231 -0.90 22.48 -17.00
N THR A 232 -0.31 23.66 -17.09
CA THR A 232 -1.03 24.93 -17.03
C THR A 232 -0.84 25.72 -18.31
N GLN A 233 -1.80 26.60 -18.60
CA GLN A 233 -1.66 27.53 -19.71
C GLN A 233 -0.89 28.78 -19.26
N PRO A 234 -0.11 29.43 -20.13
CA PRO A 234 0.65 30.63 -19.78
C PRO A 234 -0.20 31.78 -19.25
N TRP A 235 -1.49 31.81 -19.60
CA TRP A 235 -2.46 32.83 -19.17
C TRP A 235 -3.21 32.46 -17.89
N LEU A 236 -2.90 31.33 -17.24
CA LEU A 236 -3.48 30.96 -15.95
C LEU A 236 -2.73 31.70 -14.83
N LYS A 237 -3.45 32.50 -14.05
CA LYS A 237 -2.94 33.24 -12.90
C LYS A 237 -3.30 32.55 -11.60
N GLY A 238 -2.47 32.77 -10.57
CA GLY A 238 -2.71 32.30 -9.20
C GLY A 238 -2.63 30.78 -9.02
N PHE A 239 -2.17 30.05 -10.03
CA PHE A 239 -1.84 28.64 -9.86
C PHE A 239 -0.60 28.50 -8.97
N TYR A 240 -0.76 27.73 -7.90
CA TYR A 240 0.34 27.33 -7.04
C TYR A 240 0.23 25.82 -6.78
N PRO A 241 1.28 25.03 -7.07
CA PRO A 241 1.27 23.60 -6.76
C PRO A 241 1.23 23.43 -5.24
N SER A 242 0.08 23.01 -4.73
CA SER A 242 -0.13 22.76 -3.31
C SER A 242 -0.64 21.35 -3.10
N LEU A 243 -0.06 20.66 -2.11
CA LEU A 243 -0.46 19.32 -1.67
C LEU A 243 -1.94 19.28 -1.22
N PHE A 244 -2.49 20.40 -0.74
CA PHE A 244 -3.85 20.44 -0.22
C PHE A 244 -4.91 20.79 -1.27
N ARG A 245 -4.55 20.95 -2.55
CA ARG A 245 -5.45 21.29 -3.67
C ARG A 245 -6.38 22.49 -3.41
N THR A 246 -6.03 23.34 -2.43
CA THR A 246 -6.81 24.51 -2.00
C THR A 246 -6.63 25.74 -2.89
N TYR A 247 -5.75 25.66 -3.90
CA TYR A 247 -5.39 26.77 -4.77
C TYR A 247 -6.54 27.20 -5.71
N ARG A 248 -7.59 26.39 -5.87
CA ARG A 248 -8.70 26.63 -6.81
C ARG A 248 -9.38 28.00 -6.64
N LYS A 249 -9.47 28.50 -5.41
CA LYS A 249 -10.07 29.80 -5.07
C LYS A 249 -9.23 31.02 -5.50
N TYR A 250 -7.98 30.80 -5.90
CA TYR A 250 -7.06 31.86 -6.34
C TYR A 250 -6.80 31.84 -7.85
N LEU A 251 -7.45 30.92 -8.58
CA LEU A 251 -7.26 30.82 -10.02
C LEU A 251 -7.98 31.94 -10.75
N ASP A 252 -7.28 32.55 -11.70
CA ASP A 252 -7.84 33.55 -12.62
C ASP A 252 -7.25 33.38 -14.03
N ILE A 253 -7.84 34.02 -15.03
CA ILE A 253 -7.44 33.95 -16.43
C ILE A 253 -7.07 35.33 -16.94
N ASP A 254 -5.86 35.47 -17.48
CA ASP A 254 -5.51 36.63 -18.29
C ASP A 254 -6.15 36.51 -19.68
N VAL A 255 -7.31 37.16 -19.85
CA VAL A 255 -8.06 37.12 -21.12
C VAL A 255 -7.27 37.74 -22.27
N ALA A 256 -6.48 38.79 -22.01
CA ALA A 256 -5.69 39.45 -23.05
C ALA A 256 -4.53 38.56 -23.50
N GLN A 257 -3.84 37.90 -22.57
CA GLN A 257 -2.79 36.95 -22.89
C GLN A 257 -3.32 35.73 -23.62
N ARG A 258 -4.46 35.16 -23.18
CA ARG A 258 -5.11 34.02 -23.84
C ARG A 258 -5.39 34.29 -25.32
N LYS A 259 -5.91 35.47 -25.66
CA LYS A 259 -6.20 35.88 -27.05
C LYS A 259 -4.95 36.01 -27.93
N ARG A 260 -3.76 36.24 -27.34
CA ARG A 260 -2.50 36.36 -28.09
C ARG A 260 -1.83 35.02 -28.38
N THR A 261 -2.15 34.00 -27.60
CA THR A 261 -1.53 32.67 -27.64
C THR A 261 -2.45 31.58 -28.20
N GLN A 262 -3.65 31.96 -28.65
CA GLN A 262 -4.58 31.13 -29.43
C GLN A 262 -4.53 31.56 -30.88
#